data_AF-A0A0S8AAE3-F1
#
_entry.id   AF-A0A0S8AAE3-F1
#
_cell.length_a   1.000
_cell.length_b   1.000
_cell.length_c   1.000
_cell.angle_alpha   90.00
_cell.angle_beta   90.00
_cell.angle_gamma   90.00
#
_symmetry.space_group_name_H-M   'P 1'
#
loop_
_entity.id
_entity.type
_entity.pdbx_description
1 polymer ?
#
loop_
_entity_poly.entity_id
_entity_poly.type
_entity_poly.pdbx_seq_one_letter_code
_entity_poly.pdbx_strand_id
1 'polypeptide(L)'
;MFRIRKIYDDVSPANRAAIDQVLEILRTQFPNALPIEFKKIPQQLNDPLKYQYRSVLLVAEDGMDNVKGFAMLLHMPDVEFVYLELISAAPGITGGGIGSALYERVREEALALNTYGIFYECSVDDPAIVKDKDILKQNIARLRFYERYGARPIINNAYASPVEPGDQDLYHLVYDDLGQGIELRRNIARKVVRAILERKYGDLISKQQIDNVVRSFKDDPIVLRELQYLKPKKIKRSLPQSRDIALIVNEGHDIHHVKDKGYVEAPVRLSTIMHEIRKTHLFTQIMPKRTPDKWITAVHDSRYVRYLHRVCAQLPLGKSIYPIIFPIRNIARPPKDVELQVGYYCMDTFTPLNHNAYLAARGAVDCAVTGANALLQGFPVAYALVRPPGHHAERRAFGGFCYFNSTAVAANYLSNYGRVAVLDVDFHHGNGTQDIFYQRKDVLTVSIHGDPHFAYPHFAGFVDEKGEGEGAGYNLNFPLPEKTTVERYQRTLQKAMRHIRMFNPTHLVVALGLDTAKADPTGTWQLIARDFLYNGELIGSLKLPTLIVQEGGYRTRTLGTNARHFFEGFWKNYQKTAVREKAIKR
;
A
#
# COMPACT_ATOMS: atom_id res chain seq x y z
N MET A 1 -14.71 9.04 -8.39
CA MET A 1 -13.25 8.91 -8.18
C MET A 1 -12.97 7.43 -7.93
N PHE A 2 -12.04 6.83 -8.65
CA PHE A 2 -11.67 5.40 -8.53
C PHE A 2 -10.23 5.28 -8.04
N ARG A 3 -9.85 4.12 -7.49
CA ARG A 3 -8.46 3.74 -7.17
C ARG A 3 -8.02 2.61 -8.08
N ILE A 4 -6.72 2.49 -8.37
CA ILE A 4 -6.17 1.33 -9.08
C ILE A 4 -5.36 0.50 -8.11
N ARG A 5 -5.82 -0.72 -7.83
CA ARG A 5 -5.19 -1.66 -6.89
C ARG A 5 -4.39 -2.71 -7.64
N LYS A 6 -3.25 -3.12 -7.08
CA LYS A 6 -2.45 -4.25 -7.61
C LYS A 6 -2.84 -5.54 -6.90
N ILE A 7 -3.06 -6.60 -7.67
CA ILE A 7 -3.40 -7.93 -7.20
C ILE A 7 -2.36 -8.91 -7.76
N TYR A 8 -1.75 -9.69 -6.87
CA TYR A 8 -0.73 -10.69 -7.20
C TYR A 8 -1.18 -12.13 -6.92
N ASP A 9 -2.35 -12.31 -6.29
CA ASP A 9 -2.87 -13.59 -5.80
C ASP A 9 -4.40 -13.56 -5.71
N ASP A 10 -5.03 -14.71 -5.48
CA ASP A 10 -6.47 -14.85 -5.20
C ASP A 10 -6.76 -15.29 -3.75
N VAL A 11 -5.86 -14.97 -2.81
CA VAL A 11 -5.92 -15.48 -1.44
C VAL A 11 -6.91 -14.69 -0.58
N SER A 12 -6.84 -13.36 -0.62
CA SER A 12 -7.71 -12.51 0.20
C SER A 12 -9.14 -12.47 -0.34
N PRO A 13 -10.18 -12.36 0.53
CA PRO A 13 -11.56 -12.20 0.09
C PRO A 13 -11.75 -11.03 -0.88
N ALA A 14 -11.09 -9.89 -0.64
CA ALA A 14 -11.15 -8.73 -1.53
C ALA A 14 -10.46 -8.98 -2.89
N ASN A 15 -9.39 -9.79 -2.94
CA ASN A 15 -8.78 -10.18 -4.22
C ASN A 15 -9.74 -11.09 -5.00
N ARG A 16 -10.33 -12.11 -4.37
CA ARG A 16 -11.29 -13.00 -5.03
C ARG A 16 -12.49 -12.24 -5.58
N ALA A 17 -13.10 -11.38 -4.77
CA ALA A 17 -14.25 -10.59 -5.21
C ALA A 17 -13.92 -9.66 -6.40
N ALA A 18 -12.72 -9.09 -6.43
CA ALA A 18 -12.27 -8.28 -7.57
C ALA A 18 -12.00 -9.14 -8.81
N ILE A 19 -11.37 -10.29 -8.65
CA ILE A 19 -11.11 -11.25 -9.74
C ILE A 19 -12.43 -11.75 -10.33
N ASP A 20 -13.42 -12.08 -9.50
CA ASP A 20 -14.74 -12.53 -9.96
C ASP A 20 -15.44 -11.47 -10.84
N GLN A 21 -15.37 -10.19 -10.43
CA GLN A 21 -15.87 -9.07 -11.24
C GLN A 21 -15.07 -8.87 -12.54
N VAL A 22 -13.75 -9.08 -12.51
CA VAL A 22 -12.91 -9.05 -13.73
C VAL A 22 -13.34 -10.17 -14.70
N LEU A 23 -13.60 -11.38 -14.19
CA LEU A 23 -14.10 -12.48 -15.00
C LEU A 23 -15.49 -12.19 -15.59
N GLU A 24 -16.36 -11.49 -14.87
CA GLU A 24 -17.65 -11.04 -15.39
C GLU A 24 -17.52 -10.02 -16.53
N ILE A 25 -16.63 -9.03 -16.37
CA ILE A 25 -16.30 -8.07 -17.43
C ILE A 25 -15.80 -8.81 -18.67
N LEU A 26 -14.90 -9.79 -18.49
CA LEU A 26 -14.34 -10.59 -19.57
C LEU A 26 -15.40 -11.42 -20.29
N ARG A 27 -16.29 -12.11 -19.57
CA ARG A 27 -17.40 -12.87 -20.17
C ARG A 27 -18.32 -11.98 -21.00
N THR A 28 -18.55 -10.76 -20.55
CA THR A 28 -19.42 -9.81 -21.27
C THR A 28 -18.75 -9.27 -22.53
N GLN A 29 -17.43 -9.02 -22.49
CA GLN A 29 -16.67 -8.49 -23.62
C GLN A 29 -16.30 -9.56 -24.65
N PHE A 30 -16.13 -10.82 -24.21
CA PHE A 30 -15.75 -11.95 -25.04
C PHE A 30 -16.73 -13.12 -24.86
N PRO A 31 -17.98 -13.00 -25.36
CA PRO A 31 -19.01 -14.01 -25.16
C PRO A 31 -18.68 -15.37 -25.79
N ASN A 32 -17.78 -15.39 -26.78
CA ASN A 32 -17.35 -16.60 -27.49
C ASN A 32 -16.05 -17.23 -26.91
N ALA A 33 -15.42 -16.61 -25.91
CA ALA A 33 -14.22 -17.16 -25.29
C ALA A 33 -14.53 -18.44 -24.51
N LEU A 34 -13.60 -19.41 -24.54
CA LEU A 34 -13.84 -20.71 -23.94
C LEU A 34 -13.85 -20.60 -22.40
N PRO A 35 -14.75 -21.31 -21.69
CA PRO A 35 -14.81 -21.26 -20.22
C PRO A 35 -13.48 -21.54 -19.51
N ILE A 36 -12.60 -22.32 -20.13
CA ILE A 36 -11.27 -22.65 -19.60
C ILE A 36 -10.30 -21.47 -19.59
N GLU A 37 -10.45 -20.51 -20.51
CA GLU A 37 -9.61 -19.31 -20.61
C GLU A 37 -9.83 -18.41 -19.40
N PHE A 38 -11.07 -18.32 -18.91
CA PHE A 38 -11.39 -17.56 -17.69
C PHE A 38 -10.82 -18.20 -16.42
N LYS A 39 -10.65 -19.54 -16.39
CA LYS A 39 -10.00 -20.23 -15.26
C LYS A 39 -8.49 -20.00 -15.21
N LYS A 40 -7.90 -19.50 -16.29
CA LYS A 40 -6.45 -19.28 -16.41
C LYS A 40 -5.97 -18.10 -15.56
N ILE A 41 -6.79 -17.05 -15.39
CA ILE A 41 -6.38 -15.81 -14.70
C ILE A 41 -5.98 -16.07 -13.22
N PRO A 42 -6.81 -16.70 -12.37
CA PRO A 42 -6.39 -17.02 -11.00
C PRO A 42 -5.15 -17.91 -10.96
N GLN A 43 -5.04 -18.88 -11.88
CA GLN A 43 -3.87 -19.77 -11.96
C GLN A 43 -2.59 -19.00 -12.32
N GLN A 44 -2.68 -18.07 -13.26
CA GLN A 44 -1.56 -17.24 -13.69
C GLN A 44 -1.06 -16.30 -12.58
N LEU A 45 -1.93 -15.86 -11.67
CA LEU A 45 -1.54 -15.07 -10.50
C LEU A 45 -0.74 -15.92 -9.49
N ASN A 46 -1.17 -17.16 -9.26
CA ASN A 46 -0.62 -17.99 -8.19
C ASN A 46 0.58 -18.87 -8.59
N ASP A 47 0.75 -19.20 -9.87
CA ASP A 47 1.76 -20.17 -10.32
C ASP A 47 2.75 -19.58 -11.35
N PRO A 48 3.62 -18.64 -10.93
CA PRO A 48 4.57 -18.03 -11.85
C PRO A 48 5.61 -18.99 -12.41
N LEU A 49 5.87 -20.13 -11.72
CA LEU A 49 6.83 -21.13 -12.17
C LEU A 49 6.30 -21.95 -13.36
N LYS A 50 5.05 -22.40 -13.29
CA LYS A 50 4.39 -23.10 -14.40
C LYS A 50 4.38 -22.27 -15.67
N TYR A 51 4.09 -20.97 -15.54
CA TYR A 51 3.93 -20.08 -16.69
C TYR A 51 5.21 -19.35 -17.11
N GLN A 52 6.28 -19.43 -16.30
CA GLN A 52 7.54 -18.72 -16.53
C GLN A 52 7.40 -17.19 -16.62
N TYR A 53 6.40 -16.62 -15.95
CA TYR A 53 6.22 -15.19 -15.78
C TYR A 53 5.47 -14.88 -14.50
N ARG A 54 5.67 -13.68 -13.95
CA ARG A 54 4.89 -13.18 -12.83
C ARG A 54 3.71 -12.35 -13.35
N SER A 55 2.50 -12.77 -13.03
CA SER A 55 1.30 -12.01 -13.40
C SER A 55 0.99 -10.92 -12.38
N VAL A 56 0.52 -9.78 -12.86
CA VAL A 56 0.05 -8.66 -12.05
C VAL A 56 -1.29 -8.20 -12.61
N LEU A 57 -2.33 -8.21 -11.78
CA LEU A 57 -3.64 -7.70 -12.15
C LEU A 57 -3.85 -6.32 -11.52
N LEU A 58 -4.02 -5.31 -12.36
CA LEU A 58 -4.40 -3.96 -11.95
C LEU A 58 -5.91 -3.82 -12.05
N VAL A 59 -6.58 -3.44 -10.97
CA VAL A 59 -8.04 -3.32 -10.92
C VAL A 59 -8.43 -1.90 -10.54
N ALA A 60 -9.21 -1.23 -11.39
CA ALA A 60 -9.79 0.07 -11.11
C ALA A 60 -11.11 -0.10 -10.35
N GLU A 61 -11.15 0.29 -9.08
CA GLU A 61 -12.29 0.09 -8.18
C GLU A 61 -12.88 1.44 -7.73
N ASP A 62 -14.21 1.49 -7.55
CA ASP A 62 -14.86 2.63 -6.89
C ASP A 62 -14.81 2.51 -5.35
N GLY A 63 -15.38 3.49 -4.63
CA GLY A 63 -15.36 3.51 -3.16
C GLY A 63 -16.20 2.41 -2.47
N MET A 64 -16.91 1.60 -3.26
CA MET A 64 -17.67 0.43 -2.82
C MET A 64 -17.03 -0.87 -3.31
N ASP A 65 -15.78 -0.82 -3.77
CA ASP A 65 -15.01 -1.97 -4.27
C ASP A 65 -15.60 -2.60 -5.55
N ASN A 66 -16.44 -1.85 -6.30
CA ASN A 66 -16.91 -2.31 -7.62
C ASN A 66 -15.84 -2.06 -8.68
N VAL A 67 -15.50 -3.09 -9.45
CA VAL A 67 -14.53 -3.02 -10.54
C VAL A 67 -15.12 -2.28 -11.74
N LYS A 68 -14.47 -1.20 -12.15
CA LYS A 68 -14.82 -0.39 -13.33
C LYS A 68 -13.92 -0.65 -14.53
N GLY A 69 -12.84 -1.41 -14.34
CA GLY A 69 -11.92 -1.83 -15.38
C GLY A 69 -10.69 -2.52 -14.79
N PHE A 70 -9.90 -3.16 -15.65
CA PHE A 70 -8.69 -3.86 -15.24
C PHE A 70 -7.63 -3.87 -16.34
N ALA A 71 -6.39 -4.16 -15.95
CA ALA A 71 -5.30 -4.50 -16.86
C ALA A 71 -4.48 -5.66 -16.28
N MET A 72 -4.04 -6.60 -17.12
CA MET A 72 -3.24 -7.75 -16.71
C MET A 72 -1.87 -7.67 -17.38
N LEU A 73 -0.82 -7.69 -16.56
CA LEU A 73 0.58 -7.64 -16.98
C LEU A 73 1.24 -8.97 -16.70
N LEU A 74 2.07 -9.44 -17.63
CA LEU A 74 2.94 -10.60 -17.45
C LEU A 74 4.38 -10.12 -17.45
N HIS A 75 5.01 -10.10 -16.28
CA HIS A 75 6.41 -9.73 -16.14
C HIS A 75 7.31 -10.95 -16.34
N MET A 76 8.21 -10.85 -17.32
CA MET A 76 9.16 -11.90 -17.68
C MET A 76 10.57 -11.48 -17.25
N PRO A 77 11.00 -11.78 -16.02
CA PRO A 77 12.25 -11.25 -15.46
C PRO A 77 13.51 -11.82 -16.15
N ASP A 78 13.41 -12.97 -16.81
CA ASP A 78 14.52 -13.60 -17.52
C ASP A 78 14.86 -12.91 -18.86
N VAL A 79 13.92 -12.14 -19.41
CA VAL A 79 14.08 -11.37 -20.66
C VAL A 79 13.92 -9.85 -20.41
N GLU A 80 13.63 -9.45 -19.16
CA GLU A 80 13.52 -8.05 -18.72
C GLU A 80 12.45 -7.24 -19.48
N PHE A 81 11.28 -7.82 -19.72
CA PHE A 81 10.14 -7.12 -20.34
C PHE A 81 8.80 -7.40 -19.64
N VAL A 82 7.84 -6.52 -19.91
CA VAL A 82 6.44 -6.70 -19.53
C VAL A 82 5.58 -6.92 -20.77
N TYR A 83 4.73 -7.95 -20.75
CA TYR A 83 3.68 -8.14 -21.74
C TYR A 83 2.34 -7.66 -21.17
N LEU A 84 1.66 -6.73 -21.84
CA LEU A 84 0.29 -6.34 -21.49
C LEU A 84 -0.69 -7.33 -22.14
N GLU A 85 -1.22 -8.23 -21.32
CA GLU A 85 -2.08 -9.35 -21.75
C GLU A 85 -3.49 -8.88 -22.07
N LEU A 86 -4.09 -8.14 -21.14
CA LEU A 86 -5.47 -7.68 -21.24
C LEU A 86 -5.57 -6.27 -20.67
N ILE A 87 -6.42 -5.46 -21.26
CA ILE A 87 -6.87 -4.20 -20.68
C ILE A 87 -8.30 -3.93 -21.13
N SER A 88 -9.19 -3.69 -20.17
CA SER A 88 -10.60 -3.46 -20.47
C SER A 88 -11.28 -2.60 -19.42
N ALA A 89 -12.25 -1.80 -19.85
CA ALA A 89 -13.20 -1.14 -18.95
C ALA A 89 -14.46 -2.00 -18.83
N ALA A 90 -15.18 -1.85 -17.71
CA ALA A 90 -16.45 -2.53 -17.53
C ALA A 90 -17.46 -2.12 -18.63
N PRO A 91 -18.36 -3.02 -19.08
CA PRO A 91 -19.37 -2.73 -20.09
C PRO A 91 -20.20 -1.48 -19.77
N GLY A 92 -20.59 -0.72 -20.79
CA GLY A 92 -21.38 0.50 -20.62
C GLY A 92 -20.60 1.72 -20.11
N ILE A 93 -19.31 1.57 -19.76
CA ILE A 93 -18.46 2.69 -19.34
C ILE A 93 -17.57 3.13 -20.51
N THR A 94 -18.09 4.02 -21.36
CA THR A 94 -17.29 4.69 -22.40
C THR A 94 -16.99 6.14 -21.99
N GLY A 95 -15.72 6.57 -22.07
CA GLY A 95 -15.35 7.99 -21.93
C GLY A 95 -14.99 8.49 -20.52
N GLY A 96 -14.84 7.61 -19.53
CA GLY A 96 -14.53 7.98 -18.13
C GLY A 96 -13.05 8.11 -17.75
N GLY A 97 -12.11 8.06 -18.71
CA GLY A 97 -10.67 8.14 -18.44
C GLY A 97 -10.02 6.89 -17.82
N ILE A 98 -10.80 5.85 -17.49
CA ILE A 98 -10.33 4.61 -16.86
C ILE A 98 -9.26 3.91 -17.68
N GLY A 99 -9.46 3.76 -19.00
CA GLY A 99 -8.48 3.12 -19.88
C GLY A 99 -7.14 3.86 -19.88
N SER A 100 -7.15 5.20 -19.92
CA SER A 100 -5.93 6.01 -19.81
C SER A 100 -5.26 5.85 -18.45
N ALA A 101 -6.02 5.89 -17.36
CA ALA A 101 -5.46 5.72 -16.02
C ALA A 101 -4.88 4.32 -15.79
N LEU A 102 -5.54 3.27 -16.30
CA LEU A 102 -5.04 1.90 -16.25
C LEU A 102 -3.75 1.77 -17.07
N TYR A 103 -3.72 2.28 -18.30
CA TYR A 103 -2.53 2.19 -19.15
C TYR A 103 -1.36 2.99 -18.58
N GLU A 104 -1.60 4.19 -18.03
CA GLU A 104 -0.58 4.94 -17.29
C GLU A 104 -0.04 4.11 -16.11
N ARG A 105 -0.92 3.47 -15.34
CA ARG A 105 -0.48 2.59 -14.24
C ARG A 105 0.32 1.38 -14.71
N VAL A 106 -0.02 0.80 -15.87
CA VAL A 106 0.77 -0.27 -16.51
C VAL A 106 2.19 0.23 -16.82
N ARG A 107 2.33 1.44 -17.38
CA ARG A 107 3.63 2.06 -17.69
C ARG A 107 4.45 2.32 -16.43
N GLU A 108 3.82 2.82 -15.38
CA GLU A 108 4.46 3.02 -14.08
C GLU A 108 4.97 1.70 -13.48
N GLU A 109 4.19 0.62 -13.58
CA GLU A 109 4.59 -0.69 -13.08
C GLU A 109 5.75 -1.29 -13.89
N ALA A 110 5.70 -1.21 -15.22
CA ALA A 110 6.80 -1.67 -16.07
C ALA A 110 8.11 -0.91 -15.78
N LEU A 111 8.03 0.41 -15.57
CA LEU A 111 9.17 1.20 -15.11
C LEU A 111 9.63 0.81 -13.71
N ALA A 112 8.73 0.47 -12.79
CA ALA A 112 9.07 -0.02 -11.45
C ALA A 112 9.86 -1.34 -11.49
N LEU A 113 9.59 -2.18 -12.49
CA LEU A 113 10.23 -3.47 -12.72
C LEU A 113 11.56 -3.39 -13.50
N ASN A 114 12.01 -2.17 -13.87
CA ASN A 114 13.25 -1.92 -14.61
C ASN A 114 13.35 -2.67 -15.95
N THR A 115 12.25 -2.71 -16.72
CA THR A 115 12.20 -3.44 -17.99
C THR A 115 12.55 -2.59 -19.21
N TYR A 116 12.88 -3.23 -20.35
CA TYR A 116 13.12 -2.54 -21.63
C TYR A 116 11.89 -1.78 -22.15
N GLY A 117 10.69 -2.23 -21.83
CA GLY A 117 9.44 -1.62 -22.28
C GLY A 117 8.25 -2.55 -22.09
N ILE A 118 7.09 -2.12 -22.60
CA ILE A 118 5.89 -2.95 -22.68
C ILE A 118 5.73 -3.45 -24.10
N PHE A 119 5.40 -4.73 -24.23
CA PHE A 119 4.97 -5.37 -25.46
C PHE A 119 3.52 -5.81 -25.34
N TYR A 120 2.75 -5.73 -26.43
CA TYR A 120 1.40 -6.29 -26.49
C TYR A 120 0.94 -6.46 -27.92
N GLU A 121 -0.08 -7.28 -28.09
CA GLU A 121 -0.74 -7.49 -29.37
C GLU A 121 -1.89 -6.51 -29.55
N CYS A 122 -1.98 -5.93 -30.75
CA CYS A 122 -3.12 -5.12 -31.14
C CYS A 122 -3.57 -5.54 -32.54
N SER A 123 -4.87 -5.77 -32.71
CA SER A 123 -5.44 -6.21 -33.99
C SER A 123 -5.04 -5.26 -35.12
N VAL A 124 -4.77 -5.84 -36.29
CA VAL A 124 -4.32 -5.08 -37.46
C VAL A 124 -5.38 -4.08 -37.95
N ASP A 125 -4.89 -2.98 -38.49
CA ASP A 125 -5.64 -1.83 -38.99
C ASP A 125 -5.57 -1.69 -40.52
N ASP A 126 -5.19 -2.76 -41.21
CA ASP A 126 -5.07 -2.79 -42.67
C ASP A 126 -6.44 -3.08 -43.32
N PRO A 127 -7.02 -2.14 -44.11
CA PRO A 127 -8.28 -2.37 -44.82
C PRO A 127 -8.21 -3.47 -45.90
N ALA A 128 -7.00 -3.85 -46.33
CA ALA A 128 -6.81 -5.00 -47.21
C ALA A 128 -7.10 -6.33 -46.50
N ILE A 129 -6.89 -6.38 -45.18
CA ILE A 129 -7.09 -7.56 -44.33
C ILE A 129 -8.47 -7.50 -43.65
N VAL A 130 -8.77 -6.42 -42.93
CA VAL A 130 -10.01 -6.27 -42.15
C VAL A 130 -11.10 -5.68 -43.03
N LYS A 131 -12.00 -6.54 -43.52
CA LYS A 131 -13.10 -6.14 -44.41
C LYS A 131 -14.30 -5.52 -43.69
N ASP A 132 -14.52 -5.91 -42.44
CA ASP A 132 -15.57 -5.34 -41.61
C ASP A 132 -15.19 -3.90 -41.18
N LYS A 133 -16.01 -2.93 -41.58
CA LYS A 133 -15.75 -1.50 -41.35
C LYS A 133 -15.83 -1.11 -39.88
N ASP A 134 -16.67 -1.76 -39.09
CA ASP A 134 -16.83 -1.46 -37.66
C ASP A 134 -15.66 -2.04 -36.87
N ILE A 135 -15.22 -3.26 -37.21
CA ILE A 135 -14.00 -3.85 -36.63
C ILE A 135 -12.77 -3.01 -36.99
N LEU A 136 -12.63 -2.61 -38.25
CA LEU A 136 -11.52 -1.75 -38.68
C LEU A 136 -11.50 -0.43 -37.89
N LYS A 137 -12.66 0.22 -37.73
CA LYS A 137 -12.79 1.44 -36.94
C LYS A 137 -12.38 1.25 -35.48
N GLN A 138 -12.72 0.11 -34.88
CA GLN A 138 -12.29 -0.23 -33.52
C GLN A 138 -10.78 -0.46 -33.42
N ASN A 139 -10.18 -1.18 -34.38
CA ASN A 139 -8.73 -1.44 -34.42
C ASN A 139 -7.93 -0.14 -34.54
N ILE A 140 -8.37 0.77 -35.43
CA ILE A 140 -7.81 2.12 -35.57
C ILE A 140 -7.91 2.90 -34.25
N ALA A 141 -9.07 2.84 -33.58
CA ALA A 141 -9.27 3.54 -32.32
C ALA A 141 -8.36 3.02 -31.20
N ARG A 142 -8.11 1.69 -31.14
CA ARG A 142 -7.17 1.06 -30.19
C ARG A 142 -5.73 1.52 -30.45
N LEU A 143 -5.23 1.43 -31.69
CA LEU A 143 -3.88 1.89 -32.02
C LEU A 143 -3.71 3.39 -31.75
N ARG A 144 -4.69 4.21 -32.14
CA ARG A 144 -4.69 5.64 -31.84
C ARG A 144 -4.68 5.92 -30.33
N PHE A 145 -5.32 5.08 -29.51
CA PHE A 145 -5.26 5.22 -28.05
C PHE A 145 -3.81 5.12 -27.57
N TYR A 146 -3.10 4.09 -28.01
CA TYR A 146 -1.73 3.77 -27.59
C TYR A 146 -0.66 4.69 -28.16
N GLU A 147 -0.82 5.14 -29.42
CA GLU A 147 0.08 6.11 -30.05
C GLU A 147 0.22 7.41 -29.23
N ARG A 148 -0.79 7.76 -28.39
CA ARG A 148 -0.72 8.93 -27.49
C ARG A 148 0.42 8.85 -26.48
N TYR A 149 0.85 7.63 -26.16
CA TYR A 149 1.91 7.33 -25.21
C TYR A 149 3.26 7.06 -25.89
N GLY A 150 3.30 7.06 -27.24
CA GLY A 150 4.48 6.76 -28.04
C GLY A 150 4.62 5.29 -28.44
N ALA A 151 3.68 4.43 -28.04
CA ALA A 151 3.68 3.02 -28.37
C ALA A 151 3.34 2.79 -29.85
N ARG A 152 4.11 1.94 -30.53
CA ARG A 152 4.05 1.78 -32.00
C ARG A 152 4.21 0.32 -32.44
N PRO A 153 3.49 -0.12 -33.49
CA PRO A 153 3.72 -1.43 -34.12
C PRO A 153 5.16 -1.62 -34.58
N ILE A 154 5.69 -2.82 -34.36
CA ILE A 154 6.95 -3.26 -34.97
C ILE A 154 6.67 -3.74 -36.39
N ILE A 155 7.42 -3.26 -37.37
CA ILE A 155 7.23 -3.58 -38.80
C ILE A 155 8.38 -4.43 -39.35
N ASN A 156 8.34 -4.75 -40.65
CA ASN A 156 9.35 -5.56 -41.35
C ASN A 156 9.58 -6.96 -40.74
N ASN A 157 8.49 -7.60 -40.30
CA ASN A 157 8.51 -8.91 -39.68
C ASN A 157 7.24 -9.71 -40.05
N ALA A 158 7.24 -11.00 -39.70
CA ALA A 158 6.16 -11.94 -39.99
C ALA A 158 5.23 -12.18 -38.77
N TYR A 159 5.26 -11.33 -37.74
CA TYR A 159 4.42 -11.53 -36.54
C TYR A 159 2.93 -11.36 -36.86
N ALA A 160 2.59 -10.35 -37.66
CA ALA A 160 1.22 -10.10 -38.14
C ALA A 160 0.87 -10.90 -39.41
N SER A 161 1.56 -12.01 -39.67
CA SER A 161 1.28 -12.89 -40.80
C SER A 161 0.35 -14.04 -40.39
N PRO A 162 -0.54 -14.50 -41.28
CA PRO A 162 -1.37 -15.67 -41.01
C PRO A 162 -0.51 -16.90 -40.74
N VAL A 163 -0.87 -17.68 -39.72
CA VAL A 163 -0.21 -18.95 -39.41
C VAL A 163 -0.73 -20.02 -40.37
N GLU A 164 -2.05 -20.03 -40.58
CA GLU A 164 -2.74 -20.89 -41.54
C GLU A 164 -3.45 -20.04 -42.62
N PRO A 165 -3.56 -20.54 -43.86
CA PRO A 165 -4.28 -19.84 -44.93
C PRO A 165 -5.74 -19.57 -44.53
N GLY A 166 -6.10 -18.29 -44.44
CA GLY A 166 -7.46 -17.85 -44.10
C GLY A 166 -7.61 -17.26 -42.70
N ASP A 167 -6.55 -17.24 -41.88
CA ASP A 167 -6.56 -16.54 -40.59
C ASP A 167 -6.93 -15.06 -40.77
N GLN A 168 -7.97 -14.62 -40.07
CA GLN A 168 -8.43 -13.22 -40.09
C GLN A 168 -8.07 -12.46 -38.80
N ASP A 169 -7.73 -13.19 -37.72
CA ASP A 169 -7.33 -12.62 -36.43
C ASP A 169 -5.82 -12.38 -36.40
N LEU A 170 -5.39 -11.34 -37.12
CA LEU A 170 -4.00 -10.92 -37.19
C LEU A 170 -3.71 -9.77 -36.22
N TYR A 171 -2.52 -9.80 -35.61
CA TYR A 171 -2.11 -8.83 -34.60
C TYR A 171 -0.74 -8.23 -34.90
N HIS A 172 -0.64 -6.91 -34.81
CA HIS A 172 0.64 -6.24 -34.68
C HIS A 172 1.24 -6.50 -33.31
N LEU A 173 2.53 -6.78 -33.25
CA LEU A 173 3.29 -6.65 -32.01
C LEU A 173 3.64 -5.18 -31.80
N VAL A 174 3.14 -4.57 -30.73
CA VAL A 174 3.33 -3.17 -30.38
C VAL A 174 4.37 -3.04 -29.28
N TYR A 175 5.21 -2.02 -29.35
CA TYR A 175 6.24 -1.70 -28.36
C TYR A 175 6.06 -0.28 -27.81
N ASP A 176 6.04 -0.16 -26.48
CA ASP A 176 6.10 1.10 -25.71
C ASP A 176 7.43 1.17 -24.95
N ASP A 177 8.28 2.14 -25.28
CA ASP A 177 9.57 2.36 -24.65
C ASP A 177 9.46 3.06 -23.28
N LEU A 178 8.23 3.30 -22.81
CA LEU A 178 7.90 3.99 -21.56
C LEU A 178 8.37 5.46 -21.55
N GLY A 179 8.65 6.03 -22.74
CA GLY A 179 9.21 7.37 -22.89
C GLY A 179 10.70 7.47 -22.53
N GLN A 180 11.40 6.34 -22.40
CA GLN A 180 12.81 6.27 -22.03
C GLN A 180 13.76 6.53 -23.22
N GLY A 181 13.26 6.53 -24.46
CA GLY A 181 14.09 6.67 -25.66
C GLY A 181 14.93 5.44 -25.96
N ILE A 182 14.49 4.25 -25.52
CA ILE A 182 15.23 3.00 -25.72
C ILE A 182 15.04 2.50 -27.15
N GLU A 183 16.13 2.44 -27.90
CA GLU A 183 16.17 1.74 -29.19
C GLU A 183 16.15 0.22 -28.98
N LEU A 184 15.10 -0.44 -29.47
CA LEU A 184 14.96 -1.89 -29.32
C LEU A 184 15.94 -2.63 -30.24
N ARG A 185 16.97 -3.24 -29.64
CA ARG A 185 17.95 -4.05 -30.38
C ARG A 185 17.33 -5.36 -30.87
N ARG A 186 17.80 -5.83 -32.03
CA ARG A 186 17.29 -7.05 -32.68
C ARG A 186 17.37 -8.29 -31.79
N ASN A 187 18.48 -8.46 -31.08
CA ASN A 187 18.70 -9.61 -30.20
C ASN A 187 17.70 -9.64 -29.04
N ILE A 188 17.35 -8.49 -28.47
CA ILE A 188 16.34 -8.36 -27.42
C ILE A 188 14.97 -8.66 -28.01
N ALA A 189 14.60 -8.03 -29.13
CA ALA A 189 13.31 -8.26 -29.77
C ALA A 189 13.08 -9.74 -30.11
N ARG A 190 14.08 -10.43 -30.67
CA ARG A 190 13.99 -11.86 -30.96
C ARG A 190 13.79 -12.72 -29.71
N LYS A 191 14.41 -12.36 -28.57
CA LYS A 191 14.17 -13.06 -27.30
C LYS A 191 12.75 -12.83 -26.78
N VAL A 192 12.28 -11.58 -26.84
CA VAL A 192 10.91 -11.20 -26.45
C VAL A 192 9.87 -11.95 -27.28
N VAL A 193 9.99 -11.88 -28.62
CA VAL A 193 9.08 -12.56 -29.56
C VAL A 193 9.06 -14.06 -29.30
N ARG A 194 10.23 -14.68 -29.14
CA ARG A 194 10.32 -16.11 -28.81
C ARG A 194 9.61 -16.43 -27.50
N ALA A 195 9.87 -15.66 -26.45
CA ALA A 195 9.27 -15.88 -25.14
C ALA A 195 7.73 -15.74 -25.18
N ILE A 196 7.20 -14.75 -25.91
CA ILE A 196 5.75 -14.58 -26.10
C ILE A 196 5.18 -15.80 -26.81
N LEU A 197 5.74 -16.17 -27.97
CA LEU A 197 5.23 -17.26 -28.79
C LEU A 197 5.30 -18.62 -28.08
N GLU A 198 6.43 -18.93 -27.42
CA GLU A 198 6.60 -20.20 -26.72
C GLU A 198 5.70 -20.30 -25.46
N ARG A 199 5.57 -19.22 -24.68
CA ARG A 199 4.83 -19.25 -23.40
C ARG A 199 3.33 -19.09 -23.55
N LYS A 200 2.87 -18.39 -24.59
CA LYS A 200 1.43 -18.17 -24.84
C LYS A 200 0.85 -19.13 -25.87
N TYR A 201 1.59 -19.39 -26.94
CA TYR A 201 1.10 -20.07 -28.13
C TYR A 201 1.79 -21.41 -28.39
N GLY A 202 2.69 -21.87 -27.51
CA GLY A 202 3.50 -23.08 -27.72
C GLY A 202 2.69 -24.38 -27.92
N ASP A 203 1.43 -24.41 -27.47
CA ASP A 203 0.50 -25.53 -27.68
C ASP A 203 -0.26 -25.42 -29.02
N LEU A 204 -0.27 -24.24 -29.66
CA LEU A 204 -1.03 -23.93 -30.87
C LEU A 204 -0.16 -23.86 -32.13
N ILE A 205 1.12 -23.50 -32.00
CA ILE A 205 2.05 -23.35 -33.13
C ILE A 205 3.32 -24.16 -32.93
N SER A 206 3.84 -24.74 -34.02
CA SER A 206 5.05 -25.56 -33.99
C SER A 206 6.32 -24.75 -33.72
N LYS A 207 7.36 -25.39 -33.17
CA LYS A 207 8.68 -24.76 -32.99
C LYS A 207 9.26 -24.18 -34.28
N GLN A 208 9.01 -24.82 -35.42
CA GLN A 208 9.49 -24.34 -36.72
C GLN A 208 8.77 -23.05 -37.15
N GLN A 209 7.46 -22.94 -36.91
CA GLN A 209 6.70 -21.70 -37.16
C GLN A 209 7.21 -20.57 -36.26
N ILE A 210 7.43 -20.83 -34.96
CA ILE A 210 8.02 -19.87 -34.02
C ILE A 210 9.38 -19.38 -34.53
N ASP A 211 10.26 -20.29 -34.93
CA ASP A 211 11.59 -19.96 -35.44
C ASP A 211 11.54 -19.10 -36.71
N ASN A 212 10.59 -19.36 -37.60
CA ASN A 212 10.40 -18.57 -38.81
C ASN A 212 9.98 -17.14 -38.47
N VAL A 213 9.02 -16.96 -37.56
CA VAL A 213 8.59 -15.63 -37.09
C VAL A 213 9.76 -14.91 -36.41
N VAL A 214 10.48 -15.56 -35.49
CA VAL A 214 11.63 -14.95 -34.80
C VAL A 214 12.73 -14.52 -35.78
N ARG A 215 13.04 -15.35 -36.79
CA ARG A 215 14.06 -15.04 -37.81
C ARG A 215 13.65 -13.88 -38.74
N SER A 216 12.35 -13.62 -38.88
CA SER A 216 11.83 -12.53 -39.72
C SER A 216 12.21 -11.14 -39.21
N PHE A 217 12.46 -10.97 -37.90
CA PHE A 217 12.94 -9.71 -37.32
C PHE A 217 14.41 -9.49 -37.70
N LYS A 218 14.65 -8.79 -38.82
CA LYS A 218 16.00 -8.63 -39.43
C LYS A 218 16.69 -7.31 -39.07
N ASP A 219 15.92 -6.25 -38.84
CA ASP A 219 16.40 -4.89 -38.58
C ASP A 219 17.14 -4.78 -37.24
N ASP A 220 18.15 -3.91 -37.14
CA ASP A 220 18.87 -3.58 -35.90
C ASP A 220 19.37 -2.12 -35.93
N PRO A 221 18.78 -1.19 -35.15
CA PRO A 221 17.64 -1.39 -34.25
C PRO A 221 16.35 -1.77 -35.00
N ILE A 222 15.40 -2.34 -34.26
CA ILE A 222 14.07 -2.68 -34.79
C ILE A 222 13.34 -1.43 -35.27
N VAL A 223 12.73 -1.52 -36.45
CA VAL A 223 11.95 -0.43 -37.03
C VAL A 223 10.52 -0.45 -36.50
N LEU A 224 10.08 0.70 -36.00
CA LEU A 224 8.70 0.94 -35.56
C LEU A 224 7.95 1.69 -36.65
N ARG A 225 6.67 1.38 -36.84
CA ARG A 225 5.80 2.10 -37.76
C ARG A 225 5.75 3.58 -37.38
N GLU A 226 5.79 4.47 -38.36
CA GLU A 226 5.52 5.90 -38.14
C GLU A 226 4.13 6.12 -37.53
N LEU A 227 3.98 7.20 -36.76
CA LEU A 227 2.70 7.55 -36.15
C LEU A 227 1.66 7.85 -37.23
N GLN A 228 0.57 7.10 -37.23
CA GLN A 228 -0.43 7.19 -38.30
C GLN A 228 -1.63 8.05 -37.88
N TYR A 229 -2.00 8.04 -36.60
CA TYR A 229 -3.24 8.65 -36.11
C TYR A 229 -3.04 9.89 -35.24
N LEU A 230 -1.78 10.23 -34.92
CA LEU A 230 -1.41 11.39 -34.13
C LEU A 230 -0.25 12.17 -34.73
N LYS A 231 -0.27 13.49 -34.54
CA LYS A 231 0.86 14.36 -34.89
C LYS A 231 1.94 14.27 -33.78
N PRO A 232 3.24 14.31 -34.13
CA PRO A 232 4.35 14.12 -33.18
C PRO A 232 4.33 15.02 -31.93
N LYS A 233 3.77 16.24 -32.04
CA LYS A 233 3.70 17.21 -30.93
C LYS A 233 2.69 16.86 -29.82
N LYS A 234 1.83 15.84 -29.98
CA LYS A 234 0.77 15.49 -29.01
C LYS A 234 1.16 14.39 -28.01
N ILE A 235 2.39 13.88 -28.04
CA ILE A 235 2.84 12.82 -27.13
C ILE A 235 3.11 13.45 -25.76
N LYS A 236 2.31 13.11 -24.75
CA LYS A 236 2.63 13.43 -23.36
C LYS A 236 3.64 12.41 -22.86
N ARG A 237 4.90 12.84 -22.65
CA ARG A 237 5.87 12.06 -21.89
C ARG A 237 5.51 12.15 -20.40
N SER A 238 4.68 11.23 -19.92
CA SER A 238 4.49 11.02 -18.49
C SER A 238 5.60 10.10 -17.99
N LEU A 239 6.69 10.68 -17.46
CA LEU A 239 7.57 9.92 -16.56
C LEU A 239 6.79 9.70 -15.25
N PRO A 240 6.78 8.49 -14.67
CA PRO A 240 6.10 8.22 -13.40
C PRO A 240 6.51 9.21 -12.33
N GLN A 241 5.52 9.73 -11.61
CA GLN A 241 5.75 10.39 -10.34
C GLN A 241 6.41 9.40 -9.38
N SER A 242 7.39 9.92 -8.65
CA SER A 242 8.47 9.23 -7.94
C SER A 242 8.06 8.02 -7.09
N ARG A 243 9.00 7.08 -6.97
CA ARG A 243 8.96 5.93 -6.05
C ARG A 243 9.16 6.35 -4.59
N ASP A 244 8.55 7.45 -4.13
CA ASP A 244 8.84 8.06 -2.82
C ASP A 244 7.92 7.54 -1.71
N ILE A 245 8.14 8.00 -0.47
CA ILE A 245 7.24 7.75 0.65
C ILE A 245 6.02 8.69 0.53
N ALA A 246 4.80 8.12 0.50
CA ALA A 246 3.59 8.92 0.60
C ALA A 246 3.49 9.59 1.97
N LEU A 247 3.42 10.92 2.05
CA LEU A 247 3.26 11.66 3.30
C LEU A 247 1.84 12.19 3.43
N ILE A 248 1.12 11.75 4.47
CA ILE A 248 -0.21 12.23 4.78
C ILE A 248 -0.13 12.96 6.12
N VAL A 249 -0.53 14.23 6.13
CA VAL A 249 -0.39 15.12 7.28
C VAL A 249 -1.76 15.42 7.84
N ASN A 250 -1.94 15.27 9.15
CA ASN A 250 -3.20 15.62 9.80
C ASN A 250 -3.37 17.14 9.89
N GLU A 251 -3.88 17.77 8.84
CA GLU A 251 -4.19 19.20 8.86
C GLU A 251 -5.29 19.53 9.87
N GLY A 252 -5.18 20.69 10.51
CA GLY A 252 -6.11 21.11 11.57
C GLY A 252 -5.93 20.34 12.88
N HIS A 253 -4.88 19.55 13.06
CA HIS A 253 -4.58 18.89 14.34
C HIS A 253 -4.36 19.86 15.50
N ASP A 254 -3.95 21.09 15.19
CA ASP A 254 -3.59 22.16 16.12
C ASP A 254 -4.80 22.74 16.86
N ILE A 255 -6.02 22.52 16.34
CA ILE A 255 -7.27 22.88 17.02
C ILE A 255 -7.38 22.22 18.40
N HIS A 256 -6.81 21.02 18.56
CA HIS A 256 -6.75 20.33 19.84
C HIS A 256 -5.45 20.70 20.57
N HIS A 257 -5.45 21.80 21.32
CA HIS A 257 -4.28 22.24 22.08
C HIS A 257 -4.61 22.43 23.55
N VAL A 258 -4.19 21.47 24.37
CA VAL A 258 -4.29 21.52 25.83
C VAL A 258 -3.03 22.23 26.36
N LYS A 259 -3.22 23.28 27.16
CA LYS A 259 -2.13 24.11 27.72
C LYS A 259 -1.87 23.83 29.21
N ASP A 260 -2.48 22.77 29.74
CA ASP A 260 -2.41 22.42 31.14
C ASP A 260 -1.01 21.90 31.51
N LYS A 261 -0.57 22.19 32.74
CA LYS A 261 0.77 21.83 33.21
C LYS A 261 0.93 20.30 33.22
N GLY A 262 1.96 19.80 32.53
CA GLY A 262 2.26 18.37 32.44
C GLY A 262 1.69 17.69 31.20
N TYR A 263 0.84 18.35 30.41
CA TYR A 263 0.40 17.83 29.12
C TYR A 263 1.50 18.02 28.07
N VAL A 264 2.09 16.93 27.59
CA VAL A 264 3.25 16.95 26.69
C VAL A 264 2.89 16.84 25.21
N GLU A 265 1.68 16.41 24.90
CA GLU A 265 1.20 16.19 23.54
C GLU A 265 0.82 17.55 22.89
N ALA A 266 1.79 18.22 22.25
CA ALA A 266 1.63 19.58 21.75
C ALA A 266 1.65 19.69 20.22
N PRO A 267 0.96 20.69 19.60
CA PRO A 267 0.93 20.87 18.15
C PRO A 267 2.32 21.01 17.50
N VAL A 268 3.29 21.59 18.22
CA VAL A 268 4.67 21.80 17.73
C VAL A 268 5.39 20.51 17.34
N ARG A 269 4.92 19.35 17.80
CA ARG A 269 5.49 18.03 17.45
C ARG A 269 5.49 17.80 15.93
N LEU A 270 4.35 18.06 15.28
CA LEU A 270 4.18 17.80 13.84
C LEU A 270 5.03 18.75 13.00
N SER A 271 5.04 20.05 13.33
CA SER A 271 5.85 21.02 12.60
C SER A 271 7.35 20.76 12.73
N THR A 272 7.80 20.29 13.90
CA THR A 272 9.19 19.87 14.15
C THR A 272 9.59 18.69 13.28
N ILE A 273 8.75 17.64 13.25
CA ILE A 273 9.00 16.46 12.39
C ILE A 273 9.02 16.88 10.93
N MET A 274 7.99 17.63 10.50
CA MET A 274 7.84 18.11 9.13
C MET A 274 9.06 18.89 8.65
N HIS A 275 9.60 19.77 9.49
CA HIS A 275 10.77 20.58 9.16
C HIS A 275 11.99 19.72 8.81
N GLU A 276 12.24 18.64 9.55
CA GLU A 276 13.40 17.77 9.34
C GLU A 276 13.19 16.79 8.18
N ILE A 277 12.03 16.15 8.07
CA ILE A 277 11.80 15.15 7.02
C ILE A 277 11.75 15.78 5.62
N ARG A 278 11.31 17.04 5.48
CA ARG A 278 11.32 17.77 4.20
C ARG A 278 12.71 17.95 3.62
N LYS A 279 13.76 17.98 4.46
CA LYS A 279 15.17 18.10 4.03
C LYS A 279 15.67 16.88 3.29
N THR A 280 14.99 15.75 3.42
CA THR A 280 15.41 14.47 2.83
C THR A 280 14.98 14.30 1.38
N HIS A 281 13.97 15.05 0.93
CA HIS A 281 13.31 14.88 -0.37
C HIS A 281 12.76 13.46 -0.63
N LEU A 282 12.55 12.66 0.43
CA LEU A 282 12.02 11.29 0.33
C LEU A 282 10.50 11.21 0.26
N PHE A 283 9.78 12.33 0.35
CA PHE A 283 8.35 12.35 0.61
C PHE A 283 7.57 13.07 -0.47
N THR A 284 6.49 12.43 -0.91
CA THR A 284 5.45 13.05 -1.75
C THR A 284 4.19 13.23 -0.92
N GLN A 285 3.75 14.49 -0.76
CA GLN A 285 2.57 14.78 0.07
C GLN A 285 1.27 14.40 -0.65
N ILE A 286 0.39 13.69 0.05
CA ILE A 286 -0.96 13.30 -0.38
C ILE A 286 -1.97 13.90 0.59
N MET A 287 -3.02 14.53 0.06
CA MET A 287 -4.08 15.10 0.89
C MET A 287 -4.91 13.99 1.58
N PRO A 288 -5.17 14.11 2.89
CA PRO A 288 -6.03 13.16 3.59
C PRO A 288 -7.45 13.20 3.02
N LYS A 289 -8.10 12.03 2.99
CA LYS A 289 -9.50 11.87 2.59
C LYS A 289 -10.33 11.41 3.78
N ARG A 290 -11.57 11.88 3.83
CA ARG A 290 -12.53 11.47 4.86
C ARG A 290 -12.75 9.97 4.81
N THR A 291 -12.48 9.30 5.93
CA THR A 291 -12.71 7.88 6.12
C THR A 291 -14.17 7.64 6.51
N PRO A 292 -14.86 6.69 5.84
CA PRO A 292 -16.18 6.24 6.24
C PRO A 292 -16.23 5.71 7.67
N ASP A 293 -17.25 6.11 8.43
CA ASP A 293 -17.43 5.80 9.86
C ASP A 293 -17.49 4.29 10.16
N LYS A 294 -17.85 3.47 9.16
CA LYS A 294 -17.81 2.00 9.25
C LYS A 294 -16.44 1.47 9.65
N TRP A 295 -15.35 2.14 9.24
CA TRP A 295 -13.99 1.70 9.56
C TRP A 295 -13.61 1.99 11.01
N ILE A 296 -14.10 3.09 11.56
CA ILE A 296 -13.90 3.43 12.98
C ILE A 296 -14.75 2.49 13.85
N THR A 297 -16.02 2.30 13.50
CA THR A 297 -16.96 1.45 14.24
C THR A 297 -16.71 -0.06 14.08
N ALA A 298 -15.90 -0.48 13.10
CA ALA A 298 -15.41 -1.86 13.03
C ALA A 298 -14.40 -2.17 14.16
N VAL A 299 -13.65 -1.15 14.59
CA VAL A 299 -12.58 -1.27 15.59
C VAL A 299 -13.06 -0.83 16.97
N HIS A 300 -13.80 0.28 17.04
CA HIS A 300 -14.32 0.90 18.24
C HIS A 300 -15.80 0.57 18.44
N ASP A 301 -16.22 0.35 19.69
CA ASP A 301 -17.64 0.17 20.03
C ASP A 301 -18.45 1.41 19.62
N SER A 302 -19.55 1.20 18.90
CA SER A 302 -20.35 2.30 18.36
C SER A 302 -20.93 3.23 19.44
N ARG A 303 -21.13 2.76 20.68
CA ARG A 303 -21.55 3.62 21.80
C ARG A 303 -20.43 4.54 22.23
N TYR A 304 -19.20 4.04 22.27
CA TYR A 304 -18.01 4.83 22.57
C TYR A 304 -17.78 5.92 21.50
N VAL A 305 -17.86 5.57 20.21
CA VAL A 305 -17.74 6.55 19.12
C VAL A 305 -18.82 7.64 19.20
N ARG A 306 -20.08 7.25 19.44
CA ARG A 306 -21.19 8.21 19.62
C ARG A 306 -21.01 9.09 20.85
N TYR A 307 -20.51 8.51 21.94
CA TYR A 307 -20.21 9.23 23.17
C TYR A 307 -19.19 10.34 22.91
N LEU A 308 -18.01 10.00 22.35
CA LEU A 308 -16.96 10.97 22.04
C LEU A 308 -17.47 12.09 21.13
N HIS A 309 -18.20 11.75 20.08
CA HIS A 309 -18.78 12.75 19.18
C HIS A 309 -19.72 13.71 19.94
N ARG A 310 -20.62 13.17 20.76
CA ARG A 310 -21.62 13.95 21.49
C ARG A 310 -20.99 14.84 22.56
N VAL A 311 -20.13 14.27 23.42
CA VAL A 311 -19.53 15.02 24.54
C VAL A 311 -18.65 16.15 24.02
N CYS A 312 -17.80 15.90 23.01
CA CYS A 312 -16.98 16.95 22.41
C CYS A 312 -17.83 18.05 21.79
N ALA A 313 -18.88 17.70 21.03
CA ALA A 313 -19.75 18.71 20.42
C ALA A 313 -20.48 19.60 21.45
N GLN A 314 -20.75 19.07 22.65
CA GLN A 314 -21.46 19.79 23.72
C GLN A 314 -20.54 20.64 24.60
N LEU A 315 -19.26 20.30 24.71
CA LEU A 315 -18.32 21.04 25.54
C LEU A 315 -18.05 22.44 24.96
N PRO A 316 -18.10 23.51 25.80
CA PRO A 316 -17.75 24.85 25.38
C PRO A 316 -16.30 24.94 24.89
N LEU A 317 -16.04 25.83 23.93
CA LEU A 317 -14.68 26.12 23.47
C LEU A 317 -13.78 26.55 24.63
N GLY A 318 -12.56 26.02 24.67
CA GLY A 318 -11.57 26.32 25.71
C GLY A 318 -11.80 25.61 27.04
N LYS A 319 -12.91 24.86 27.22
CA LYS A 319 -13.11 24.00 28.40
C LYS A 319 -12.67 22.57 28.11
N SER A 320 -12.00 21.99 29.11
CA SER A 320 -11.62 20.59 29.14
C SER A 320 -12.27 19.90 30.35
N ILE A 321 -12.71 18.67 30.17
CA ILE A 321 -13.13 17.78 31.27
C ILE A 321 -12.11 16.66 31.42
N TYR A 322 -11.83 16.32 32.67
CA TYR A 322 -10.92 15.24 33.04
C TYR A 322 -11.70 14.17 33.82
N PRO A 323 -11.43 12.89 33.57
CA PRO A 323 -12.03 11.82 34.34
C PRO A 323 -11.41 11.74 35.74
N ILE A 324 -12.29 11.61 36.73
CA ILE A 324 -11.94 11.49 38.15
C ILE A 324 -12.59 10.26 38.82
N ILE A 325 -13.59 9.65 38.18
CA ILE A 325 -14.35 8.50 38.70
C ILE A 325 -14.39 7.42 37.63
N PHE A 326 -13.92 6.21 37.95
CA PHE A 326 -13.84 5.07 37.02
C PHE A 326 -14.70 3.89 37.49
N PRO A 327 -15.48 3.24 36.60
CA PRO A 327 -16.40 2.17 36.97
C PRO A 327 -15.69 0.80 37.09
N ILE A 328 -14.89 0.59 38.14
CA ILE A 328 -14.10 -0.65 38.32
C ILE A 328 -14.99 -1.89 38.60
N ARG A 329 -16.05 -1.74 39.42
CA ARG A 329 -16.86 -2.89 39.89
C ARG A 329 -18.11 -3.16 39.06
N ASN A 330 -18.73 -2.13 38.47
CA ASN A 330 -19.99 -2.26 37.75
C ASN A 330 -20.04 -1.36 36.51
N ILE A 331 -19.63 -1.94 35.38
CA ILE A 331 -19.65 -1.28 34.08
C ILE A 331 -21.02 -1.36 33.38
N ALA A 332 -22.00 -2.07 33.93
CA ALA A 332 -23.29 -2.28 33.24
C ALA A 332 -24.24 -1.07 33.33
N ARG A 333 -23.94 -0.09 34.18
CA ARG A 333 -24.82 1.06 34.48
C ARG A 333 -24.07 2.40 34.31
N PRO A 334 -23.83 2.87 33.07
CA PRO A 334 -23.21 4.18 32.86
C PRO A 334 -24.11 5.32 33.42
N PRO A 335 -23.52 6.43 33.90
CA PRO A 335 -24.28 7.63 34.27
C PRO A 335 -25.15 8.14 33.12
N LYS A 336 -26.30 8.77 33.42
CA LYS A 336 -27.15 9.38 32.37
C LYS A 336 -26.57 10.69 31.84
N ASP A 337 -25.88 11.43 32.70
CA ASP A 337 -25.19 12.66 32.34
C ASP A 337 -23.97 12.32 31.46
N VAL A 338 -23.86 13.02 30.33
CA VAL A 338 -22.81 12.79 29.33
C VAL A 338 -21.45 13.19 29.87
N GLU A 339 -21.32 14.28 30.61
CA GLU A 339 -20.03 14.70 31.16
C GLU A 339 -19.54 13.71 32.24
N LEU A 340 -20.46 13.15 33.04
CA LEU A 340 -20.13 12.13 34.04
C LEU A 340 -19.73 10.77 33.44
N GLN A 341 -20.02 10.53 32.16
CA GLN A 341 -19.56 9.33 31.44
C GLN A 341 -18.07 9.37 31.07
N VAL A 342 -17.36 10.49 31.30
CA VAL A 342 -15.94 10.63 30.91
C VAL A 342 -15.05 9.52 31.46
N GLY A 343 -15.19 9.16 32.73
CA GLY A 343 -14.42 8.07 33.33
C GLY A 343 -14.97 6.68 33.03
N TYR A 344 -16.16 6.57 32.44
CA TYR A 344 -16.68 5.30 31.92
C TYR A 344 -15.99 4.90 30.60
N TYR A 345 -15.58 5.89 29.81
CA TYR A 345 -14.91 5.71 28.53
C TYR A 345 -13.43 6.10 28.57
N CYS A 346 -12.83 6.33 29.74
CA CYS A 346 -11.40 6.66 29.88
C CYS A 346 -10.70 5.66 30.80
N MET A 347 -9.40 5.47 30.59
CA MET A 347 -8.54 4.61 31.41
C MET A 347 -7.45 5.35 32.20
N ASP A 348 -7.35 6.68 32.08
CA ASP A 348 -6.42 7.51 32.85
C ASP A 348 -7.03 8.85 33.25
N THR A 349 -6.30 9.65 34.04
CA THR A 349 -6.74 10.96 34.55
C THR A 349 -6.09 12.15 33.84
N PHE A 350 -5.30 11.93 32.80
CA PHE A 350 -4.46 12.98 32.18
C PHE A 350 -4.74 13.19 30.69
N THR A 351 -5.65 12.41 30.11
CA THR A 351 -6.18 12.61 28.76
C THR A 351 -7.52 13.35 28.87
N PRO A 352 -7.58 14.67 28.62
CA PRO A 352 -8.84 15.42 28.72
C PRO A 352 -9.73 15.22 27.51
N LEU A 353 -11.03 15.50 27.66
CA LEU A 353 -11.91 15.79 26.52
C LEU A 353 -12.17 17.29 26.42
N ASN A 354 -12.10 17.82 25.21
CA ASN A 354 -12.50 19.18 24.88
C ASN A 354 -13.29 19.18 23.56
N HIS A 355 -13.78 20.36 23.16
CA HIS A 355 -14.58 20.52 21.94
C HIS A 355 -13.95 19.91 20.69
N ASN A 356 -12.62 19.95 20.62
CA ASN A 356 -11.83 19.67 19.43
C ASN A 356 -11.24 18.25 19.39
N ALA A 357 -11.30 17.49 20.49
CA ALA A 357 -10.68 16.17 20.60
C ALA A 357 -11.20 15.19 19.55
N TYR A 358 -12.53 15.07 19.40
CA TYR A 358 -13.13 14.20 18.38
C TYR A 358 -12.72 14.58 16.96
N LEU A 359 -12.73 15.87 16.62
CA LEU A 359 -12.40 16.35 15.27
C LEU A 359 -10.94 16.04 14.92
N ALA A 360 -10.01 16.35 15.83
CA ALA A 360 -8.59 16.09 15.63
C ALA A 360 -8.29 14.59 15.53
N ALA A 361 -8.89 13.76 16.40
CA ALA A 361 -8.75 12.31 16.37
C ALA A 361 -9.35 11.69 15.10
N ARG A 362 -10.47 12.22 14.59
CA ARG A 362 -11.02 11.81 13.29
C ARG A 362 -10.07 12.13 12.14
N GLY A 363 -9.45 13.30 12.15
CA GLY A 363 -8.43 13.68 11.17
C GLY A 363 -7.23 12.72 11.18
N ALA A 364 -6.80 12.27 12.36
CA ALA A 364 -5.74 11.27 12.50
C ALA A 364 -6.12 9.92 11.84
N VAL A 365 -7.34 9.45 12.05
CA VAL A 365 -7.87 8.25 11.36
C VAL A 365 -7.92 8.46 9.84
N ASP A 366 -8.44 9.62 9.41
CA ASP A 366 -8.54 9.99 7.99
C ASP A 366 -7.15 9.91 7.31
N CYS A 367 -6.10 10.35 8.00
CA CYS A 367 -4.73 10.26 7.53
C CYS A 367 -4.21 8.81 7.45
N ALA A 368 -4.38 8.03 8.53
CA ALA A 368 -3.88 6.66 8.59
C ALA A 368 -4.52 5.76 7.52
N VAL A 369 -5.84 5.88 7.32
CA VAL A 369 -6.54 5.11 6.27
C VAL A 369 -6.21 5.63 4.87
N THR A 370 -5.98 6.93 4.69
CA THR A 370 -5.47 7.47 3.41
C THR A 370 -4.09 6.87 3.08
N GLY A 371 -3.20 6.76 4.08
CA GLY A 371 -1.91 6.10 3.95
C GLY A 371 -2.03 4.62 3.60
N ALA A 372 -2.92 3.89 4.26
CA ALA A 372 -3.22 2.50 3.93
C ALA A 372 -3.71 2.35 2.47
N ASN A 373 -4.60 3.23 2.02
CA ASN A 373 -5.07 3.23 0.64
C ASN A 373 -3.97 3.62 -0.36
N ALA A 374 -3.01 4.46 0.02
CA ALA A 374 -1.84 4.76 -0.82
C ALA A 374 -0.99 3.51 -1.07
N LEU A 375 -0.83 2.63 -0.06
CA LEU A 375 -0.16 1.34 -0.25
C LEU A 375 -0.89 0.45 -1.26
N LEU A 376 -2.22 0.36 -1.17
CA LEU A 376 -3.03 -0.40 -2.13
C LEU A 376 -2.95 0.17 -3.55
N GLN A 377 -2.76 1.49 -3.67
CA GLN A 377 -2.50 2.17 -4.95
C GLN A 377 -1.06 1.97 -5.45
N GLY A 378 -0.21 1.32 -4.65
CA GLY A 378 1.12 0.86 -4.99
C GLY A 378 2.24 1.83 -4.64
N PHE A 379 2.02 2.75 -3.69
CA PHE A 379 3.13 3.32 -2.93
C PHE A 379 3.79 2.19 -2.12
N PRO A 380 5.13 2.10 -2.11
CA PRO A 380 5.83 1.10 -1.30
C PRO A 380 5.71 1.39 0.19
N VAL A 381 5.68 2.68 0.55
CA VAL A 381 5.68 3.14 1.94
C VAL A 381 4.78 4.37 2.04
N ALA A 382 4.03 4.45 3.14
CA ALA A 382 3.25 5.63 3.50
C ALA A 382 3.55 6.03 4.94
N TYR A 383 3.56 7.33 5.22
CA TYR A 383 3.69 7.89 6.54
C TYR A 383 2.48 8.77 6.85
N ALA A 384 1.68 8.35 7.83
CA ALA A 384 0.62 9.14 8.42
C ALA A 384 1.21 9.92 9.61
N LEU A 385 1.55 11.18 9.36
CA LEU A 385 2.01 12.12 10.37
C LEU A 385 0.78 12.71 11.09
N VAL A 386 0.39 12.05 12.18
CA VAL A 386 -0.88 12.30 12.88
C VAL A 386 -0.68 12.85 14.28
N ARG A 387 -1.72 13.55 14.75
CA ARG A 387 -1.90 14.02 16.12
C ARG A 387 -3.39 14.28 16.36
N PRO A 388 -4.01 13.80 17.44
CA PRO A 388 -3.43 13.02 18.53
C PRO A 388 -2.94 11.61 18.10
N PRO A 389 -2.10 10.95 18.91
CA PRO A 389 -1.72 9.54 18.71
C PRO A 389 -2.92 8.59 18.90
N GLY A 390 -2.71 7.29 18.69
CA GLY A 390 -3.80 6.31 18.65
C GLY A 390 -3.59 5.02 19.44
N HIS A 391 -2.37 4.52 19.62
CA HIS A 391 -2.14 3.12 20.03
C HIS A 391 -2.71 2.71 21.41
N HIS A 392 -2.98 3.67 22.29
CA HIS A 392 -3.62 3.43 23.60
C HIS A 392 -5.15 3.35 23.54
N ALA A 393 -5.81 3.88 22.51
CA ALA A 393 -7.27 3.84 22.45
C ALA A 393 -7.77 2.40 22.23
N GLU A 394 -8.39 1.84 23.25
CA GLU A 394 -9.01 0.51 23.26
C GLU A 394 -10.35 0.53 22.51
N ARG A 395 -10.94 -0.66 22.28
CA ARG A 395 -12.25 -0.78 21.63
C ARG A 395 -13.33 0.04 22.34
N ARG A 396 -13.22 0.27 23.64
CA ARG A 396 -14.26 0.93 24.45
C ARG A 396 -13.76 2.13 25.25
N ALA A 397 -12.49 2.50 25.18
CA ALA A 397 -11.94 3.57 26.02
C ALA A 397 -10.84 4.38 25.32
N PHE A 398 -10.77 5.68 25.65
CA PHE A 398 -9.62 6.53 25.35
C PHE A 398 -8.65 6.57 26.52
N GLY A 399 -7.41 6.99 26.24
CA GLY A 399 -6.36 7.21 27.24
C GLY A 399 -4.99 7.33 26.58
N GLY A 400 -3.95 7.67 27.34
CA GLY A 400 -2.59 7.86 26.85
C GLY A 400 -2.50 8.91 25.76
N PHE A 401 -3.26 10.00 25.87
CA PHE A 401 -3.44 11.03 24.82
C PHE A 401 -4.17 10.54 23.55
N CYS A 402 -4.63 9.29 23.51
CA CYS A 402 -5.23 8.66 22.33
C CYS A 402 -6.75 8.57 22.47
N TYR A 403 -7.50 9.04 21.46
CA TYR A 403 -8.96 8.94 21.43
C TYR A 403 -9.47 7.92 20.40
N PHE A 404 -8.88 7.90 19.20
CA PHE A 404 -9.14 6.85 18.23
C PHE A 404 -7.83 6.18 17.85
N ASN A 405 -7.85 4.86 17.83
CA ASN A 405 -6.71 4.07 17.42
C ASN A 405 -6.54 4.08 15.90
N SER A 406 -5.86 5.12 15.41
CA SER A 406 -5.61 5.33 13.97
C SER A 406 -4.81 4.17 13.36
N THR A 407 -3.82 3.65 14.10
CA THR A 407 -3.02 2.48 13.74
C THR A 407 -3.90 1.24 13.53
N ALA A 408 -4.77 0.92 14.50
CA ALA A 408 -5.66 -0.22 14.41
C ALA A 408 -6.75 -0.07 13.35
N VAL A 409 -7.31 1.13 13.15
CA VAL A 409 -8.28 1.37 12.06
C VAL A 409 -7.64 1.12 10.70
N ALA A 410 -6.40 1.59 10.49
CA ALA A 410 -5.67 1.34 9.25
C ALA A 410 -5.28 -0.14 9.08
N ALA A 411 -4.84 -0.82 10.15
CA ALA A 411 -4.52 -2.24 10.12
C ALA A 411 -5.77 -3.10 9.82
N ASN A 412 -6.91 -2.79 10.44
CA ASN A 412 -8.18 -3.45 10.16
C ASN A 412 -8.67 -3.21 8.73
N TYR A 413 -8.43 -2.01 8.19
CA TYR A 413 -8.72 -1.73 6.78
C TYR A 413 -7.87 -2.61 5.86
N LEU A 414 -6.55 -2.66 6.08
CA LEU A 414 -5.60 -3.47 5.31
C LEU A 414 -5.84 -4.98 5.45
N SER A 415 -6.39 -5.44 6.57
CA SER A 415 -6.62 -6.88 6.78
C SER A 415 -7.64 -7.50 5.83
N ASN A 416 -8.50 -6.68 5.22
CA ASN A 416 -9.38 -7.11 4.12
C ASN A 416 -8.61 -7.50 2.85
N TYR A 417 -7.37 -7.04 2.72
CA TYR A 417 -6.52 -7.20 1.52
C TYR A 417 -5.32 -8.13 1.78
N GLY A 418 -5.26 -8.81 2.92
CA GLY A 418 -4.19 -9.74 3.27
C GLY A 418 -3.81 -9.68 4.75
N ARG A 419 -2.93 -10.58 5.20
CA ARG A 419 -2.47 -10.58 6.61
C ARG A 419 -1.71 -9.29 6.94
N VAL A 420 -1.91 -8.75 8.14
CA VAL A 420 -1.24 -7.52 8.58
C VAL A 420 -0.41 -7.80 9.83
N ALA A 421 0.83 -7.32 9.87
CA ALA A 421 1.56 -7.22 11.12
C ALA A 421 1.55 -5.77 11.59
N VAL A 422 1.20 -5.54 12.85
CA VAL A 422 1.39 -4.26 13.54
C VAL A 422 2.62 -4.37 14.43
N LEU A 423 3.63 -3.57 14.13
CA LEU A 423 4.81 -3.40 14.97
C LEU A 423 4.71 -2.06 15.71
N ASP A 424 4.62 -2.12 17.02
CA ASP A 424 4.68 -0.95 17.89
C ASP A 424 6.10 -0.79 18.46
N VAL A 425 6.74 0.33 18.13
CA VAL A 425 8.08 0.71 18.60
C VAL A 425 8.07 1.98 19.45
N ASP A 426 6.89 2.44 19.87
CA ASP A 426 6.72 3.43 20.92
C ASP A 426 7.28 2.91 22.26
N PHE A 427 7.73 3.81 23.12
CA PHE A 427 8.22 3.42 24.45
C PHE A 427 7.14 2.72 25.28
N HIS A 428 5.87 3.11 25.11
CA HIS A 428 4.74 2.55 25.84
C HIS A 428 4.11 1.38 25.11
N HIS A 429 3.49 0.48 25.87
CA HIS A 429 2.74 -0.62 25.26
C HIS A 429 1.48 -0.08 24.57
N GLY A 430 1.30 -0.43 23.29
CA GLY A 430 0.07 -0.18 22.55
C GLY A 430 -1.10 -1.07 22.97
N ASN A 431 -1.55 -0.95 24.22
CA ASN A 431 -2.64 -1.76 24.80
C ASN A 431 -3.94 -1.67 24.02
N GLY A 432 -4.27 -0.50 23.46
CA GLY A 432 -5.45 -0.35 22.61
C GLY A 432 -5.39 -1.23 21.37
N THR A 433 -4.24 -1.23 20.71
CA THR A 433 -4.01 -2.07 19.52
C THR A 433 -4.08 -3.55 19.90
N GLN A 434 -3.50 -3.94 21.03
CA GLN A 434 -3.60 -5.31 21.56
C GLN A 434 -5.06 -5.70 21.81
N ASP A 435 -5.84 -4.91 22.55
CA ASP A 435 -7.25 -5.15 22.88
C ASP A 435 -8.09 -5.40 21.61
N ILE A 436 -7.93 -4.54 20.61
CA ILE A 436 -8.71 -4.58 19.37
C ILE A 436 -8.52 -5.89 18.58
N PHE A 437 -7.30 -6.45 18.59
CA PHE A 437 -6.93 -7.62 17.80
C PHE A 437 -6.72 -8.89 18.62
N TYR A 438 -6.93 -8.86 19.94
CA TYR A 438 -6.54 -9.93 20.86
C TYR A 438 -7.11 -11.32 20.50
N GLN A 439 -8.29 -11.35 19.87
CA GLN A 439 -8.97 -12.57 19.43
C GLN A 439 -8.85 -12.87 17.93
N ARG A 440 -7.94 -12.20 17.22
CA ARG A 440 -7.80 -12.27 15.76
C ARG A 440 -6.44 -12.80 15.33
N LYS A 441 -6.43 -13.59 14.25
CA LYS A 441 -5.21 -14.14 13.61
C LYS A 441 -4.85 -13.50 12.28
N ASP A 442 -5.75 -12.70 11.71
CA ASP A 442 -5.49 -11.97 10.46
C ASP A 442 -4.59 -10.74 10.68
N VAL A 443 -4.46 -10.30 11.94
CA VAL A 443 -3.57 -9.23 12.37
C VAL A 443 -2.65 -9.73 13.50
N LEU A 444 -1.34 -9.74 13.27
CA LEU A 444 -0.33 -9.99 14.31
C LEU A 444 0.01 -8.68 15.01
N THR A 445 -0.10 -8.62 16.34
CA THR A 445 0.34 -7.47 17.14
C THR A 445 1.68 -7.77 17.79
N VAL A 446 2.67 -6.89 17.61
CA VAL A 446 4.01 -7.00 18.19
C VAL A 446 4.40 -5.67 18.81
N SER A 447 4.70 -5.63 20.10
CA SER A 447 5.08 -4.38 20.79
C SER A 447 6.37 -4.54 21.60
N ILE A 448 7.27 -3.57 21.49
CA ILE A 448 8.51 -3.48 22.28
C ILE A 448 8.43 -2.22 23.13
N HIS A 449 8.32 -2.37 24.45
CA HIS A 449 7.94 -1.28 25.35
C HIS A 449 8.64 -1.40 26.70
N GLY A 450 8.57 -0.35 27.52
CA GLY A 450 8.92 -0.39 28.93
C GLY A 450 8.04 -1.37 29.68
N ASP A 451 8.63 -2.17 30.58
CA ASP A 451 7.89 -3.13 31.40
C ASP A 451 6.71 -2.45 32.13
N PRO A 452 5.47 -2.96 32.01
CA PRO A 452 4.30 -2.33 32.61
C PRO A 452 4.40 -2.13 34.13
N HIS A 453 5.25 -2.88 34.83
CA HIS A 453 5.49 -2.65 36.27
C HIS A 453 5.98 -1.23 36.60
N PHE A 454 6.62 -0.54 35.66
CA PHE A 454 7.08 0.85 35.86
C PHE A 454 6.59 1.83 34.79
N ALA A 455 6.16 1.36 33.62
CA ALA A 455 5.71 2.20 32.52
C ALA A 455 4.20 2.09 32.29
N TYR A 456 3.58 3.20 31.87
CA TYR A 456 2.20 3.20 31.39
C TYR A 456 2.07 2.20 30.22
N PRO A 457 1.00 1.37 30.15
CA PRO A 457 -0.30 1.50 30.83
C PRO A 457 -0.46 0.72 32.14
N HIS A 458 0.60 0.11 32.68
CA HIS A 458 0.64 -0.67 33.93
C HIS A 458 -0.19 -1.96 34.01
N PHE A 459 -1.28 -2.08 33.25
CA PHE A 459 -2.24 -3.18 33.37
C PHE A 459 -2.30 -4.10 32.14
N ALA A 460 -1.46 -3.83 31.14
CA ALA A 460 -1.31 -4.62 29.92
C ALA A 460 0.12 -4.48 29.39
N GLY A 461 0.54 -5.42 28.54
CA GLY A 461 1.89 -5.46 27.97
C GLY A 461 2.77 -6.56 28.57
N PHE A 462 2.21 -7.43 29.42
CA PHE A 462 2.99 -8.52 29.99
C PHE A 462 3.29 -9.60 28.94
N VAL A 463 4.41 -10.30 29.14
CA VAL A 463 4.96 -11.27 28.17
C VAL A 463 4.09 -12.53 27.99
N ASP A 464 3.21 -12.81 28.95
CA ASP A 464 2.28 -13.94 28.96
C ASP A 464 0.95 -13.65 28.26
N GLU A 465 0.67 -12.39 27.93
CA GLU A 465 -0.48 -11.98 27.13
C GLU A 465 -0.27 -12.33 25.65
N LYS A 466 -0.74 -13.50 25.23
CA LYS A 466 -0.44 -14.07 23.90
C LYS A 466 -1.63 -14.12 22.94
N GLY A 467 -2.70 -13.38 23.24
CA GLY A 467 -3.96 -13.46 22.51
C GLY A 467 -4.88 -14.57 23.05
N GLU A 468 -6.11 -14.58 22.59
CA GLU A 468 -7.17 -15.49 23.06
C GLU A 468 -7.95 -16.08 21.87
N GLY A 469 -8.54 -17.26 22.03
CA GLY A 469 -9.37 -17.88 20.99
C GLY A 469 -8.58 -18.06 19.68
N GLU A 470 -9.16 -17.61 18.57
CA GLU A 470 -8.49 -17.65 17.26
C GLU A 470 -7.22 -16.79 17.20
N GLY A 471 -7.08 -15.79 18.07
CA GLY A 471 -5.91 -14.91 18.16
C GLY A 471 -4.78 -15.45 19.04
N ALA A 472 -4.93 -16.63 19.65
CA ALA A 472 -3.88 -17.23 20.45
C ALA A 472 -2.59 -17.44 19.64
N GLY A 473 -1.48 -16.90 20.11
CA GLY A 473 -0.18 -16.87 19.43
C GLY A 473 0.03 -15.68 18.49
N TYR A 474 -0.95 -14.80 18.32
CA TYR A 474 -0.91 -13.63 17.42
C TYR A 474 -0.80 -12.28 18.16
N ASN A 475 -0.52 -12.30 19.47
CA ASN A 475 -0.06 -11.14 20.23
C ASN A 475 1.31 -11.42 20.85
N LEU A 476 2.28 -10.54 20.63
CA LEU A 476 3.66 -10.68 21.11
C LEU A 476 4.15 -9.42 21.81
N ASN A 477 4.23 -9.49 23.14
CA ASN A 477 4.79 -8.42 23.96
C ASN A 477 6.27 -8.67 24.29
N PHE A 478 7.07 -7.63 24.14
CA PHE A 478 8.49 -7.60 24.53
C PHE A 478 8.72 -6.49 25.57
N PRO A 479 8.29 -6.66 26.83
CA PRO A 479 8.57 -5.72 27.89
C PRO A 479 10.07 -5.69 28.19
N LEU A 480 10.62 -4.50 28.32
CA LEU A 480 12.04 -4.26 28.61
C LEU A 480 12.19 -3.44 29.90
N PRO A 481 13.23 -3.70 30.72
CA PRO A 481 13.43 -2.99 31.98
C PRO A 481 13.61 -1.47 31.80
N GLU A 482 13.35 -0.73 32.88
CA GLU A 482 13.48 0.73 32.95
C GLU A 482 14.85 1.21 32.47
N LYS A 483 15.90 0.47 32.85
CA LYS A 483 17.26 0.69 32.33
C LYS A 483 17.55 -0.33 31.24
N THR A 484 17.44 0.10 29.99
CA THR A 484 17.72 -0.71 28.80
C THR A 484 18.83 -0.07 27.98
N THR A 485 19.77 -0.89 27.50
CA THR A 485 20.81 -0.44 26.56
C THR A 485 20.30 -0.48 25.12
N VAL A 486 20.90 0.33 24.26
CA VAL A 486 20.59 0.37 22.83
C VAL A 486 20.75 -1.02 22.19
N GLU A 487 21.80 -1.76 22.55
CA GLU A 487 22.07 -3.10 22.00
C GLU A 487 21.00 -4.11 22.41
N ARG A 488 20.45 -4.00 23.62
CA ARG A 488 19.36 -4.86 24.09
C ARG A 488 18.06 -4.54 23.34
N TYR A 489 17.74 -3.25 23.18
CA TYR A 489 16.59 -2.82 22.38
C TYR A 489 16.71 -3.35 20.94
N GLN A 490 17.85 -3.14 20.28
CA GLN A 490 18.08 -3.57 18.91
C GLN A 490 18.03 -5.09 18.72
N ARG A 491 18.59 -5.88 19.65
CA ARG A 491 18.44 -7.35 19.63
C ARG A 491 16.99 -7.79 19.78
N THR A 492 16.20 -7.06 20.57
CA THR A 492 14.77 -7.31 20.74
C THR A 492 14.00 -6.95 19.47
N LEU A 493 14.31 -5.83 18.83
CA LEU A 493 13.75 -5.44 17.53
C LEU A 493 14.06 -6.50 16.46
N GLN A 494 15.30 -7.00 16.39
CA GLN A 494 15.64 -8.10 15.48
C GLN A 494 14.83 -9.37 15.76
N LYS A 495 14.53 -9.68 17.04
CA LYS A 495 13.66 -10.80 17.43
C LYS A 495 12.23 -10.57 16.95
N ALA A 496 11.65 -9.39 17.19
CA ALA A 496 10.34 -9.01 16.68
C ALA A 496 10.27 -9.15 15.15
N MET A 497 11.29 -8.69 14.42
CA MET A 497 11.36 -8.82 12.96
C MET A 497 11.35 -10.28 12.49
N ARG A 498 11.96 -11.22 13.25
CA ARG A 498 11.88 -12.65 12.92
C ARG A 498 10.45 -13.19 13.05
N HIS A 499 9.73 -12.82 14.11
CA HIS A 499 8.33 -13.21 14.27
C HIS A 499 7.44 -12.66 13.15
N ILE A 500 7.64 -11.39 12.78
CA ILE A 500 6.91 -10.79 11.64
C ILE A 500 7.22 -11.53 10.34
N ARG A 501 8.48 -11.89 10.06
CA ARG A 501 8.82 -12.70 8.87
C ARG A 501 8.13 -14.07 8.88
N MET A 502 8.08 -14.76 10.02
CA MET A 502 7.43 -16.06 10.13
C MET A 502 5.91 -15.98 9.91
N PHE A 503 5.28 -14.89 10.36
CA PHE A 503 3.86 -14.63 10.11
C PHE A 503 3.55 -14.34 8.63
N ASN A 504 4.58 -13.96 7.85
CA ASN A 504 4.51 -13.69 6.42
C ASN A 504 3.32 -12.76 6.06
N PRO A 505 3.29 -11.53 6.60
CA PRO A 505 2.22 -10.57 6.34
C PRO A 505 2.30 -10.02 4.91
N THR A 506 1.15 -9.61 4.40
CA THR A 506 1.04 -8.85 3.15
C THR A 506 1.38 -7.38 3.35
N HIS A 507 1.02 -6.83 4.52
CA HIS A 507 1.25 -5.42 4.87
C HIS A 507 1.86 -5.30 6.27
N LEU A 508 2.72 -4.31 6.46
CA LEU A 508 3.25 -3.91 7.76
C LEU A 508 2.65 -2.56 8.17
N VAL A 509 2.18 -2.45 9.40
CA VAL A 509 1.84 -1.17 10.02
C VAL A 509 2.81 -0.94 11.18
N VAL A 510 3.48 0.20 11.21
CA VAL A 510 4.42 0.59 12.27
C VAL A 510 3.80 1.72 13.09
N ALA A 511 3.47 1.45 14.35
CA ALA A 511 3.20 2.47 15.34
C ALA A 511 4.54 3.07 15.78
N LEU A 512 4.86 4.27 15.29
CA LEU A 512 6.15 4.91 15.45
C LEU A 512 6.08 5.96 16.57
N GLY A 513 6.47 5.56 17.77
CA GLY A 513 6.87 6.48 18.83
C GLY A 513 8.35 6.83 18.77
N LEU A 514 8.68 8.06 19.14
CA LEU A 514 10.07 8.56 19.21
C LEU A 514 10.50 8.93 20.64
N ASP A 515 9.72 8.49 21.63
CA ASP A 515 9.91 8.66 23.08
C ASP A 515 10.83 7.62 23.72
N THR A 516 11.28 6.62 22.95
CA THR A 516 12.46 5.80 23.30
C THR A 516 13.77 6.61 23.32
N ALA A 517 13.71 7.86 22.84
CA ALA A 517 14.85 8.76 22.74
C ALA A 517 15.39 9.23 24.09
N LYS A 518 16.69 9.48 24.13
CA LYS A 518 17.38 10.08 25.26
C LYS A 518 16.71 11.36 25.74
N ALA A 519 16.36 11.36 27.04
CA ALA A 519 15.75 12.47 27.76
C ALA A 519 14.41 12.93 27.17
N ASP A 520 13.68 12.04 26.51
CA ASP A 520 12.24 12.22 26.36
C ASP A 520 11.57 12.30 27.74
N PRO A 521 10.62 13.22 27.97
CA PRO A 521 9.98 13.34 29.28
C PRO A 521 9.08 12.17 29.66
N THR A 522 8.72 11.29 28.71
CA THR A 522 7.81 10.17 28.94
C THR A 522 8.49 8.80 28.91
N GLY A 523 9.75 8.74 28.48
CA GLY A 523 10.52 7.50 28.37
C GLY A 523 11.87 7.57 29.09
N THR A 524 12.34 6.43 29.60
CA THR A 524 13.60 6.35 30.39
C THR A 524 14.81 5.92 29.57
N TRP A 525 14.60 5.47 28.34
CA TRP A 525 15.67 4.95 27.47
C TRP A 525 16.53 6.05 26.85
N GLN A 526 17.62 5.63 26.21
CA GLN A 526 18.73 6.51 25.84
C GLN A 526 19.05 6.47 24.34
N LEU A 527 18.08 6.13 23.48
CA LEU A 527 18.31 6.08 22.04
C LEU A 527 18.63 7.48 21.50
N ILE A 528 19.57 7.55 20.57
CA ILE A 528 19.93 8.78 19.85
C ILE A 528 19.66 8.63 18.36
N ALA A 529 19.81 9.71 17.58
CA ALA A 529 19.49 9.75 16.16
C ALA A 529 20.08 8.58 15.34
N ARG A 530 21.34 8.17 15.60
CA ARG A 530 21.96 7.02 14.90
C ARG A 530 21.26 5.69 15.18
N ASP A 531 20.64 5.54 16.35
CA ASP A 531 19.95 4.32 16.75
C ASP A 531 18.59 4.25 16.06
N PHE A 532 17.91 5.39 15.89
CA PHE A 532 16.71 5.49 15.05
C PHE A 532 17.00 5.17 13.59
N LEU A 533 18.15 5.61 13.05
CA LEU A 533 18.61 5.20 11.71
C LEU A 533 18.72 3.68 11.60
N TYR A 534 19.39 3.03 12.56
CA TYR A 534 19.54 1.58 12.57
C TYR A 534 18.19 0.85 12.73
N ASN A 535 17.29 1.36 13.58
CA ASN A 535 15.94 0.82 13.73
C ASN A 535 15.17 0.89 12.40
N GLY A 536 15.25 2.04 11.72
CA GLY A 536 14.73 2.22 10.37
C GLY A 536 15.30 1.19 9.40
N GLU A 537 16.63 1.02 9.35
CA GLU A 537 17.28 0.02 8.49
C GLU A 537 16.77 -1.41 8.77
N LEU A 538 16.63 -1.81 10.03
CA LEU A 538 16.12 -3.12 10.40
C LEU A 538 14.69 -3.35 9.89
N ILE A 539 13.80 -2.38 10.08
CA ILE A 539 12.39 -2.51 9.67
C ILE A 539 12.28 -2.47 8.14
N GLY A 540 13.00 -1.54 7.47
CA GLY A 540 13.04 -1.44 6.01
C GLY A 540 13.57 -2.71 5.32
N SER A 541 14.38 -3.51 6.02
CA SER A 541 14.88 -4.81 5.52
C SER A 541 13.79 -5.86 5.28
N LEU A 542 12.58 -5.67 5.82
CA LEU A 542 11.43 -6.55 5.56
C LEU A 542 10.90 -6.43 4.13
N LYS A 543 11.09 -5.27 3.48
CA LYS A 543 10.64 -5.00 2.10
C LYS A 543 9.14 -5.28 1.88
N LEU A 544 8.33 -4.99 2.89
CA LEU A 544 6.88 -5.11 2.84
C LEU A 544 6.26 -3.74 2.54
N PRO A 545 5.11 -3.67 1.85
CA PRO A 545 4.29 -2.48 1.84
C PRO A 545 4.03 -2.01 3.28
N THR A 546 4.56 -0.84 3.64
CA THR A 546 4.62 -0.40 5.05
C THR A 546 3.91 0.93 5.26
N LEU A 547 2.92 0.93 6.15
CA LEU A 547 2.32 2.16 6.68
C LEU A 547 2.98 2.48 8.01
N ILE A 548 3.57 3.66 8.14
CA ILE A 548 4.10 4.19 9.39
C ILE A 548 3.08 5.19 9.92
N VAL A 549 2.68 5.05 11.17
CA VAL A 549 1.70 5.94 11.84
C VAL A 549 2.40 6.57 13.04
N GLN A 550 2.40 7.90 13.12
CA GLN A 550 3.04 8.61 14.22
C GLN A 550 2.29 8.37 15.55
N GLU A 551 3.00 7.96 16.59
CA GLU A 551 2.50 7.83 17.96
C GLU A 551 3.16 8.89 18.88
N GLY A 552 3.91 8.49 19.91
CA GLY A 552 4.55 9.34 20.90
C GLY A 552 5.85 10.02 20.46
N GLY A 553 6.64 10.48 21.44
CA GLY A 553 7.82 11.33 21.25
C GLY A 553 7.53 12.82 21.48
N TYR A 554 8.11 13.36 22.55
CA TYR A 554 7.70 14.65 23.13
C TYR A 554 8.87 15.60 23.36
N ARG A 555 10.12 15.12 23.23
CA ARG A 555 11.29 16.00 23.21
C ARG A 555 11.44 16.72 21.87
N THR A 556 10.74 17.84 21.71
CA THR A 556 10.70 18.64 20.47
C THR A 556 12.09 19.02 19.93
N ARG A 557 13.08 19.26 20.78
CA ARG A 557 14.45 19.60 20.33
C ARG A 557 15.13 18.52 19.50
N THR A 558 14.79 17.24 19.69
CA THR A 558 15.42 16.10 19.00
C THR A 558 14.44 15.30 18.14
N LEU A 559 13.13 15.50 18.34
CA LEU A 559 12.05 14.73 17.71
C LEU A 559 12.18 14.68 16.18
N GLY A 560 12.34 15.83 15.53
CA GLY A 560 12.46 15.88 14.07
C GLY A 560 13.73 15.18 13.56
N THR A 561 14.86 15.36 14.25
CA THR A 561 16.13 14.70 13.88
C THR A 561 16.01 13.19 13.99
N ASN A 562 15.37 12.68 15.05
CA ASN A 562 15.13 11.25 15.23
C ASN A 562 14.22 10.69 14.13
N ALA A 563 13.13 11.39 13.80
CA ALA A 563 12.23 11.00 12.71
C ALA A 563 12.96 10.95 11.37
N ARG A 564 13.72 11.99 11.02
CA ARG A 564 14.52 12.04 9.80
C ARG A 564 15.47 10.85 9.69
N HIS A 565 16.23 10.56 10.74
CA HIS A 565 17.19 9.46 10.74
C HIS A 565 16.50 8.10 10.57
N PHE A 566 15.37 7.88 11.24
CA PHE A 566 14.54 6.70 11.05
C PHE A 566 14.17 6.50 9.58
N PHE A 567 13.64 7.54 8.92
CA PHE A 567 13.23 7.44 7.51
C PHE A 567 14.41 7.29 6.54
N GLU A 568 15.53 7.98 6.77
CA GLU A 568 16.75 7.79 5.97
C GLU A 568 17.24 6.34 6.05
N GLY A 569 17.29 5.75 7.26
CA GLY A 569 17.67 4.35 7.47
C GLY A 569 16.67 3.37 6.85
N PHE A 570 15.38 3.58 7.09
CA PHE A 570 14.30 2.78 6.52
C PHE A 570 14.40 2.74 5.00
N TRP A 571 14.42 3.91 4.37
CA TRP A 571 14.38 4.04 2.93
C TRP A 571 15.62 3.44 2.26
N LYS A 572 16.80 3.72 2.81
CA LYS A 572 18.08 3.17 2.36
C LYS A 572 18.05 1.64 2.29
N ASN A 573 17.53 0.97 3.32
CA ASN A 573 17.54 -0.51 3.33
C ASN A 573 16.34 -1.11 2.57
N TYR A 574 15.21 -0.41 2.53
CA TYR A 574 14.05 -0.79 1.73
C TYR A 574 14.39 -0.85 0.23
N GLN A 575 15.11 0.17 -0.28
CA GLN A 575 15.49 0.26 -1.69
C GLN A 575 16.61 -0.69 -2.11
N LYS A 576 17.43 -1.20 -1.18
CA LYS A 576 18.51 -2.13 -1.55
C LYS A 576 17.92 -3.36 -2.20
N THR A 577 18.08 -3.50 -3.52
CA THR A 577 17.80 -4.75 -4.23
C THR A 577 18.66 -5.85 -3.58
N ALA A 578 18.17 -7.09 -3.52
CA ALA A 578 19.03 -8.21 -3.18
C ALA A 578 20.03 -8.35 -4.34
N VAL A 579 21.11 -7.57 -4.33
CA VAL A 579 22.27 -7.83 -5.16
C VAL A 579 22.77 -9.18 -4.66
N ARG A 580 22.41 -10.24 -5.39
CA ARG A 580 23.23 -11.44 -5.40
C ARG A 580 24.60 -10.96 -5.85
N GLU A 581 25.56 -10.91 -4.93
CA GLU A 581 26.97 -11.01 -5.25
C GLU A 581 27.19 -12.35 -5.97
N LYS A 582 26.79 -12.44 -7.24
CA LYS A 582 27.27 -13.46 -8.16
C LYS A 582 28.45 -12.84 -8.89
N ALA A 583 29.62 -13.11 -8.33
CA ALA A 583 30.88 -13.28 -9.02
C ALA A 583 31.06 -12.46 -10.32
N ILE A 584 31.48 -11.21 -10.18
CA ILE A 584 32.42 -10.63 -11.16
C ILE A 584 33.81 -11.16 -10.77
N LYS A 585 34.01 -12.46 -11.01
CA LYS A 585 35.32 -13.13 -11.07
C LYS A 585 35.13 -14.41 -11.91
N ARG A 586 35.14 -14.24 -13.22
CA ARG A 586 36.02 -14.92 -14.18
C ARG A 586 35.57 -14.61 -15.60
#